data_AF-A0A453NTR4-F1
#
_entry.id   AF-A0A453NTR4-F1
#
_cell.length_a   1.000
_cell.length_b   1.000
_cell.length_c   1.000
_cell.angle_alpha   90.00
_cell.angle_beta   90.00
_cell.angle_gamma   90.00
#
_symmetry.space_group_name_H-M   'P 1'
#
loop_
_entity.id
_entity.type
_entity.pdbx_description
1 polymer ?
#
loop_
_entity_poly.entity_id
_entity_poly.type
_entity_poly.pdbx_seq_one_letter_code
_entity_poly.pdbx_strand_id
1 'polypeptide(L)'
;MFKFVPITSLLTGIPGSGYLSHAINLYLRYKPDLDDLQHFLEFQVPLQWAPVFNVLVLGPQKRKGSYPSLQFRFLGPKLRVNTSQVSSAQKPVVGLRLYLEGRKCNQLAIHVQHLSSVPSMLGDSMASSMSEWRESEDTDPGYIEAIQWNSYSCISTSVVKYNPEWSKRVSGGVFIVTGAQL
;
A
#
# COMPACT_ATOMS: atom_id res chain seq x y z
N MET A 1 15.69 5.53 -51.15
CA MET A 1 14.99 6.03 -49.94
C MET A 1 14.67 4.82 -49.07
N PHE A 2 15.21 4.73 -47.85
CA PHE A 2 14.96 3.60 -46.97
C PHE A 2 13.61 3.79 -46.26
N LYS A 3 12.79 2.72 -46.24
CA LYS A 3 11.56 2.68 -45.44
C LYS A 3 11.84 1.90 -44.17
N PHE A 4 11.69 2.56 -43.02
CA PHE A 4 11.77 1.90 -41.73
C PHE A 4 10.39 1.41 -41.31
N VAL A 5 10.34 0.20 -40.79
CA VAL A 5 9.13 -0.45 -40.28
C VAL A 5 9.40 -0.79 -38.82
N PRO A 6 8.46 -0.54 -37.88
CA PRO A 6 8.70 -0.84 -36.49
C PRO A 6 8.86 -2.35 -36.30
N ILE A 7 9.80 -2.74 -35.44
CA ILE A 7 10.11 -4.14 -35.14
C ILE A 7 8.89 -4.93 -34.65
N THR A 8 7.90 -4.25 -34.05
CA THR A 8 6.62 -4.82 -33.63
C THR A 8 5.82 -5.41 -34.79
N SER A 9 6.02 -4.95 -36.03
CA SER A 9 5.39 -5.50 -37.23
C SER A 9 5.84 -6.95 -37.51
N LEU A 10 7.04 -7.32 -37.05
CA LEU A 10 7.58 -8.69 -37.16
C LEU A 10 6.97 -9.64 -36.13
N LEU A 11 6.25 -9.13 -35.13
CA LEU A 11 5.65 -9.90 -34.04
C LEU A 11 4.13 -10.08 -34.21
N THR A 12 3.60 -9.78 -35.39
CA THR A 12 2.18 -9.93 -35.70
C THR A 12 1.75 -11.39 -35.55
N GLY A 13 0.65 -11.62 -34.82
CA GLY A 13 0.15 -12.98 -34.54
C GLY A 13 0.82 -13.69 -33.36
N ILE A 14 1.88 -13.13 -32.76
CA ILE A 14 2.51 -13.70 -31.57
C ILE A 14 1.75 -13.22 -30.31
N PRO A 15 1.28 -14.14 -29.43
CA PRO A 15 0.69 -13.78 -28.15
C PRO A 15 1.67 -12.94 -27.31
N GLY A 16 1.21 -11.81 -26.76
CA GLY A 16 2.05 -10.93 -25.94
C GLY A 16 2.86 -9.88 -26.71
N SER A 17 2.74 -9.79 -28.05
CA SER A 17 3.38 -8.72 -28.85
C SER A 17 2.99 -7.29 -28.43
N GLY A 18 1.83 -7.14 -27.77
CA GLY A 18 1.40 -5.89 -27.16
C GLY A 18 2.33 -5.39 -26.04
N TYR A 19 3.01 -6.28 -25.32
CA TYR A 19 3.94 -5.89 -24.24
C TYR A 19 5.15 -5.14 -24.77
N LEU A 20 5.74 -5.59 -25.90
CA LEU A 20 6.86 -4.88 -26.51
C LEU A 20 6.44 -3.50 -27.01
N SER A 21 5.27 -3.42 -27.66
CA SER A 21 4.73 -2.14 -28.12
C SER A 21 4.51 -1.17 -26.95
N HIS A 22 4.00 -1.67 -25.82
CA HIS A 22 3.82 -0.88 -24.61
C HIS A 22 5.16 -0.41 -24.01
N ALA A 23 6.14 -1.30 -23.87
CA ALA A 23 7.48 -0.96 -23.37
C ALA A 23 8.18 0.10 -24.24
N ILE A 24 8.10 -0.03 -25.57
CA ILE A 24 8.63 0.97 -26.51
C ILE A 24 7.93 2.32 -26.31
N ASN A 25 6.60 2.34 -26.20
CA ASN A 25 5.85 3.57 -25.97
C ASN A 25 6.22 4.24 -24.64
N LEU A 26 6.43 3.45 -23.59
CA LEU A 26 6.90 3.94 -22.30
C LEU A 26 8.29 4.56 -22.41
N TYR A 27 9.23 3.89 -23.08
CA TYR A 27 10.57 4.43 -23.32
C TYR A 27 10.51 5.74 -24.13
N LEU A 28 9.74 5.78 -25.22
CA LEU A 28 9.65 6.98 -26.05
C LEU A 28 9.01 8.17 -25.31
N ARG A 29 8.08 7.89 -24.38
CA ARG A 29 7.39 8.91 -23.58
C ARG A 29 8.25 9.46 -22.45
N TYR A 30 8.93 8.60 -21.71
CA TYR A 30 9.64 8.97 -20.48
C TYR A 30 11.16 9.06 -20.65
N LYS A 31 11.72 8.36 -21.63
CA LYS A 31 13.16 8.27 -21.94
C LYS A 31 14.03 8.12 -20.68
N PRO A 32 13.78 7.10 -19.85
CA PRO A 32 14.63 6.84 -18.69
C PRO A 32 16.05 6.51 -19.16
N ASP A 33 17.03 6.72 -18.28
CA ASP A 33 18.40 6.28 -18.51
C ASP A 33 18.46 4.78 -18.75
N LEU A 34 19.40 4.35 -19.59
CA LEU A 34 19.47 2.94 -20.01
C LEU A 34 19.75 2.00 -18.83
N ASP A 35 20.53 2.45 -17.85
CA ASP A 35 20.86 1.69 -16.64
C ASP A 35 19.62 1.49 -15.74
N ASP A 36 18.65 2.39 -15.81
CA ASP A 36 17.42 2.36 -15.01
C ASP A 36 16.21 1.82 -15.77
N LEU A 37 16.33 1.60 -17.08
CA LEU A 37 15.20 1.20 -17.94
C LEU A 37 14.54 -0.08 -17.45
N GLN A 38 15.32 -1.09 -17.07
CA GLN A 38 14.79 -2.35 -16.55
C GLN A 38 13.94 -2.10 -15.30
N HIS A 39 14.50 -1.38 -14.32
CA HIS A 39 13.81 -1.05 -13.08
C HIS A 39 12.54 -0.26 -13.37
N PHE A 40 12.63 0.77 -14.20
CA PHE A 40 11.50 1.59 -14.61
C PHE A 40 10.35 0.75 -15.16
N LEU A 41 10.62 -0.20 -16.05
CA LEU A 41 9.62 -1.08 -16.64
C LEU A 41 9.00 -2.05 -15.63
N GLU A 42 9.77 -2.54 -14.66
CA GLU A 42 9.25 -3.42 -13.60
C GLU A 42 8.25 -2.72 -12.67
N PHE A 43 8.33 -1.40 -12.54
CA PHE A 43 7.34 -0.60 -11.81
C PHE A 43 6.10 -0.22 -12.65
N GLN A 44 6.07 -0.52 -13.95
CA GLN A 44 4.90 -0.27 -14.82
C GLN A 44 3.87 -1.42 -14.80
N VAL A 45 3.97 -2.33 -13.82
CA VAL A 45 3.03 -3.43 -13.66
C VAL A 45 1.68 -2.95 -13.11
N PRO A 46 0.57 -3.66 -13.41
CA PRO A 46 -0.74 -3.30 -12.87
C PRO A 46 -0.75 -3.16 -11.35
N LEU A 47 -1.50 -2.18 -10.85
CA LEU A 47 -1.70 -1.98 -9.42
C LEU A 47 -2.90 -2.78 -8.94
N GLN A 48 -2.78 -3.35 -7.75
CA GLN A 48 -3.84 -4.10 -7.08
C GLN A 48 -4.12 -3.51 -5.70
N TRP A 49 -5.34 -3.70 -5.22
CA TRP A 49 -5.74 -3.29 -3.89
C TRP A 49 -5.79 -4.49 -2.96
N ALA A 50 -5.29 -4.32 -1.74
CA ALA A 50 -5.52 -5.20 -0.62
C ALA A 50 -6.31 -4.44 0.47
N PRO A 51 -7.36 -5.02 1.08
CA PRO A 51 -8.00 -6.26 0.63
C PRO A 51 -8.59 -6.10 -0.78
N VAL A 52 -8.53 -7.17 -1.57
CA VAL A 52 -9.07 -7.19 -2.93
C VAL A 52 -10.58 -6.99 -2.84
N PHE A 53 -11.06 -5.89 -3.42
CA PHE A 53 -12.47 -5.58 -3.49
C PHE A 53 -13.20 -6.75 -4.16
N ASN A 54 -14.32 -7.20 -3.57
CA ASN A 54 -15.12 -8.32 -4.04
C ASN A 54 -14.57 -9.75 -3.78
N VAL A 55 -13.51 -9.93 -2.98
CA VAL A 55 -13.39 -11.16 -2.20
C VAL A 55 -14.34 -11.03 -1.02
N LEU A 56 -15.63 -11.11 -1.33
CA LEU A 56 -16.69 -11.25 -0.35
C LEU A 56 -16.33 -12.47 0.49
N VAL A 57 -15.81 -12.25 1.69
CA VAL A 57 -15.79 -13.28 2.71
C VAL A 57 -17.26 -13.48 3.12
N LEU A 58 -17.99 -14.24 2.28
CA LEU A 58 -19.27 -14.90 2.60
C LEU A 58 -19.05 -16.04 3.62
N GLY A 59 -17.84 -16.17 4.16
CA GLY A 59 -17.61 -16.98 5.35
C GLY A 59 -18.22 -16.32 6.58
N PRO A 60 -18.55 -17.09 7.63
CA PRO A 60 -18.98 -16.53 8.90
C PRO A 60 -17.94 -15.51 9.35
N GLN A 61 -18.28 -14.22 9.28
CA GLN A 61 -17.53 -13.13 9.88
C GLN A 61 -17.20 -13.60 11.29
N LYS A 62 -15.93 -13.91 11.55
CA LYS A 62 -15.48 -14.34 12.88
C LYS A 62 -15.99 -13.27 13.83
N ARG A 63 -17.03 -13.60 14.59
CA ARG A 63 -17.42 -12.83 15.76
C ARG A 63 -16.19 -12.86 16.68
N LYS A 64 -15.32 -11.84 16.64
CA LYS A 64 -14.22 -11.68 17.59
C LYS A 64 -13.56 -10.32 17.42
N GLY A 65 -13.66 -9.52 18.49
CA GLY A 65 -13.09 -8.18 18.63
C GLY A 65 -14.18 -7.11 18.68
N SER A 66 -14.37 -6.49 19.84
CA SER A 66 -15.04 -5.19 19.88
C SER A 66 -14.13 -4.22 19.15
N TYR A 67 -14.45 -3.89 17.90
CA TYR A 67 -13.74 -2.82 17.19
C TYR A 67 -13.78 -1.55 18.02
N PRO A 68 -12.65 -0.86 18.23
CA PRO A 68 -12.68 0.45 18.86
C PRO A 68 -13.64 1.35 18.07
N SER A 69 -14.39 2.19 18.78
CA SER A 69 -15.36 3.08 18.16
C SER A 69 -15.10 4.52 18.55
N LEU A 70 -15.07 5.38 17.55
CA LEU A 70 -15.01 6.82 17.71
C LEU A 70 -16.43 7.38 17.73
N GLN A 71 -16.69 8.24 18.71
CA GLN A 71 -17.96 8.94 18.86
C GLN A 71 -17.68 10.39 19.25
N PHE A 72 -17.95 11.32 18.34
CA PHE A 72 -17.64 12.74 18.53
C PHE A 72 -18.73 13.52 19.30
N ARG A 73 -19.87 12.88 19.63
CA ARG A 73 -21.00 13.49 20.36
C ARG A 73 -21.70 12.45 21.24
N PHE A 74 -22.15 12.81 22.44
CA PHE A 74 -22.76 11.90 23.44
C PHE A 74 -23.87 10.99 22.87
N LEU A 75 -24.71 11.49 21.97
CA LEU A 75 -25.76 10.73 21.27
C LEU A 75 -25.54 10.67 19.74
N GLY A 76 -24.30 10.81 19.29
CA GLY A 76 -23.94 10.81 17.87
C GLY A 76 -23.73 9.42 17.26
N PRO A 77 -23.56 9.35 15.93
CA PRO A 77 -23.21 8.11 15.23
C PRO A 77 -21.87 7.58 15.73
N LYS A 78 -21.75 6.25 15.80
CA LYS A 78 -20.50 5.55 16.17
C LYS A 78 -19.79 5.07 14.91
N LEU A 79 -18.56 5.53 14.72
CA LEU A 79 -17.65 5.05 13.70
C LEU A 79 -16.80 3.93 14.29
N ARG A 80 -16.93 2.71 13.78
CA ARG A 80 -16.09 1.57 14.19
C ARG A 80 -14.79 1.63 13.40
N VAL A 81 -13.67 1.34 14.03
CA VAL A 81 -12.35 1.31 13.38
C VAL A 81 -11.91 -0.14 13.24
N ASN A 82 -11.70 -0.58 12.00
CA ASN A 82 -11.18 -1.89 11.69
C ASN A 82 -9.66 -1.88 11.83
N THR A 83 -9.18 -2.46 12.93
CA THR A 83 -7.75 -2.59 13.23
C THR A 83 -7.16 -3.88 12.64
N SER A 84 -7.78 -4.49 11.64
CA SER A 84 -7.20 -5.66 10.96
C SER A 84 -5.97 -5.25 10.15
N GLN A 85 -4.89 -6.01 10.28
CA GLN A 85 -3.69 -5.83 9.45
C GLN A 85 -4.00 -6.11 7.97
N VAL A 86 -3.57 -5.20 7.11
CA VAL A 86 -3.65 -5.35 5.66
C VAL A 86 -2.25 -5.53 5.12
N SER A 87 -1.97 -6.73 4.60
CA SER A 87 -0.69 -7.08 3.98
C SER A 87 -0.83 -7.17 2.47
N SER A 88 0.21 -6.74 1.77
CA SER A 88 0.37 -6.87 0.32
C SER A 88 1.11 -8.15 -0.09
N ALA A 89 1.33 -9.07 0.85
CA ALA A 89 2.16 -10.26 0.66
C ALA A 89 3.55 -9.90 0.12
N GLN A 90 4.24 -9.00 0.83
CA GLN A 90 5.58 -8.53 0.50
C GLN A 90 5.67 -7.72 -0.81
N LYS A 91 4.56 -7.26 -1.40
CA LYS A 91 4.63 -6.39 -2.57
C LYS A 91 4.81 -4.93 -2.14
N PRO A 92 5.56 -4.11 -2.88
CA PRO A 92 5.69 -2.69 -2.54
C PRO A 92 4.32 -2.01 -2.53
N VAL A 93 3.98 -1.37 -1.40
CA VAL A 93 2.81 -0.50 -1.29
C VAL A 93 3.13 0.83 -1.95
N VAL A 94 2.29 1.23 -2.90
CA VAL A 94 2.44 2.48 -3.67
C VAL A 94 1.35 3.51 -3.34
N GLY A 95 0.32 3.10 -2.60
CA GLY A 95 -0.80 3.97 -2.26
C GLY A 95 -1.61 3.45 -1.09
N LEU A 96 -2.39 4.33 -0.49
CA LEU A 96 -3.26 4.04 0.64
C LEU A 96 -4.61 4.73 0.42
N ARG A 97 -5.69 4.11 0.89
CA ARG A 97 -6.99 4.76 1.00
C ARG A 97 -7.71 4.33 2.28
N LEU A 98 -8.49 5.25 2.82
CA LEU A 98 -9.47 4.97 3.85
C LEU A 98 -10.80 4.64 3.20
N TYR A 99 -11.52 3.66 3.75
CA TYR A 99 -12.78 3.19 3.20
C TYR A 99 -13.79 2.92 4.31
N LEU A 100 -15.08 3.16 4.04
CA LEU A 100 -16.17 2.86 4.96
C LEU A 100 -16.84 1.56 4.53
N GLU A 101 -16.62 0.51 5.29
CA GLU A 101 -17.13 -0.84 5.07
C GLU A 101 -18.42 -1.12 5.85
N GLY A 102 -18.99 -2.29 5.55
CA GLY A 102 -20.15 -2.83 6.25
C GLY A 102 -21.49 -2.27 5.78
N ARG A 103 -22.58 -2.93 6.18
CA ARG A 103 -23.94 -2.60 5.73
C ARG A 103 -24.40 -1.19 6.09
N LYS A 104 -23.82 -0.61 7.15
CA LYS A 104 -24.15 0.73 7.65
C LYS A 104 -23.13 1.79 7.21
N CYS A 105 -22.11 1.42 6.41
CA CYS A 105 -21.01 2.29 6.01
C CYS A 105 -20.38 3.05 7.18
N ASN A 106 -20.25 2.38 8.34
CA ASN A 106 -19.78 2.98 9.58
C ASN A 106 -18.58 2.22 10.18
N GLN A 107 -17.90 1.42 9.36
CA GLN A 107 -16.67 0.72 9.73
C GLN A 107 -15.52 1.27 8.89
N LEU A 108 -14.70 2.14 9.48
CA LEU A 108 -13.49 2.67 8.87
C LEU A 108 -12.47 1.55 8.72
N ALA A 109 -11.98 1.33 7.51
CA ALA A 109 -10.92 0.40 7.19
C ALA A 109 -9.84 1.09 6.34
N ILE A 110 -8.63 0.54 6.37
CA ILE A 110 -7.54 0.94 5.48
C ILE A 110 -7.40 -0.08 4.35
N HIS A 111 -7.16 0.40 3.14
CA HIS A 111 -6.79 -0.44 2.01
C HIS A 111 -5.46 0.06 1.47
N VAL A 112 -4.59 -0.88 1.08
CA VAL A 112 -3.28 -0.60 0.53
C VAL A 112 -3.28 -0.94 -0.96
N GLN A 113 -2.70 -0.06 -1.78
CA GLN A 113 -2.46 -0.32 -3.19
C GLN A 113 -1.03 -0.82 -3.33
N HIS A 114 -0.83 -1.93 -4.02
CA HIS A 114 0.48 -2.54 -4.22
C HIS A 114 0.67 -3.00 -5.66
N LEU A 115 1.92 -3.24 -6.05
CA LEU A 115 2.23 -3.81 -7.37
C LEU A 115 1.60 -5.21 -7.52
N SER A 116 1.21 -5.61 -8.74
CA SER A 116 0.69 -6.96 -8.99
C SER A 116 1.78 -8.03 -8.86
N SER A 117 3.03 -7.68 -9.16
CA SER A 117 4.22 -8.53 -9.08
C SER A 117 5.33 -7.82 -8.29
N VAL A 118 6.21 -8.60 -7.68
CA VAL A 118 7.40 -8.07 -7.00
C VAL A 118 8.47 -7.77 -8.05
N PRO A 119 9.10 -6.58 -8.05
CA PRO A 119 10.22 -6.28 -8.93
C PRO A 119 11.41 -7.21 -8.63
N SER A 120 12.17 -7.58 -9.66
CA SER A 120 13.25 -8.57 -9.57
C SER A 120 14.34 -8.14 -8.59
N MET A 121 14.65 -6.84 -8.53
CA MET A 121 15.63 -6.27 -7.60
C MET A 121 15.30 -6.53 -6.13
N LEU A 122 14.02 -6.74 -5.82
CA LEU A 122 13.55 -7.00 -4.47
C LEU A 122 13.55 -8.51 -4.15
N GLY A 123 13.49 -9.38 -5.16
CA GLY A 123 13.26 -10.82 -5.02
C GLY A 123 14.22 -11.51 -4.04
N ASP A 124 15.52 -11.26 -4.17
CA ASP A 124 16.55 -11.87 -3.32
C ASP A 124 16.61 -11.24 -1.91
N SER A 125 16.16 -9.99 -1.76
CA SER A 125 16.19 -9.24 -0.50
C SER A 125 14.96 -9.48 0.38
N MET A 126 13.83 -9.89 -0.21
CA MET A 126 12.56 -10.09 0.50
C MET A 126 12.38 -11.47 1.14
N ALA A 127 13.27 -12.42 0.84
CA ALA A 127 13.36 -13.69 1.54
C ALA A 127 13.87 -13.55 2.99
N SER A 128 14.30 -12.35 3.38
CA SER A 128 14.89 -12.07 4.69
C SER A 128 13.85 -11.99 5.81
N SER A 129 14.21 -12.54 6.97
CA SER A 129 13.53 -12.47 8.27
C SER A 129 13.39 -11.05 8.85
N MET A 130 13.39 -10.01 8.01
CA MET A 130 13.46 -8.59 8.37
C MET A 130 12.13 -7.84 8.20
N SER A 131 11.05 -8.50 7.79
CA SER A 131 9.71 -7.87 7.77
C SER A 131 9.19 -7.75 9.21
N GLU A 132 9.24 -6.54 9.76
CA GLU A 132 8.74 -6.24 11.10
C GLU A 132 7.46 -5.40 11.04
N TRP A 133 6.40 -5.87 11.70
CA TRP A 133 5.25 -5.02 12.01
C TRP A 133 5.63 -4.13 13.19
N ARG A 134 5.45 -2.82 13.02
CA ARG A 134 5.75 -1.82 14.04
C ARG A 134 4.50 -0.99 14.29
N GLU A 135 4.02 -1.08 15.53
CA GLU A 135 3.00 -0.18 16.05
C GLU A 135 3.64 1.15 16.45
N SER A 136 2.87 2.24 16.41
CA SER A 136 3.34 3.52 16.92
C SER A 136 3.44 3.45 18.44
N GLU A 137 4.67 3.47 18.98
CA GLU A 137 4.90 3.39 20.43
C GLU A 137 4.66 4.71 21.17
N ASP A 138 4.38 5.81 20.46
CA ASP A 138 4.18 7.14 21.05
C ASP A 138 2.84 7.23 21.80
N THR A 139 2.89 6.90 23.10
CA THR A 139 1.80 7.05 24.07
C THR A 139 2.13 8.16 25.08
N ASP A 140 2.94 9.15 24.69
CA ASP A 140 3.22 10.29 25.57
C ASP A 140 1.92 11.12 25.71
N PRO A 141 1.34 11.22 26.93
CA PRO A 141 0.11 11.95 27.16
C PRO A 141 0.22 13.44 26.82
N GLY A 142 1.44 14.00 26.71
CA GLY A 142 1.67 15.38 26.29
C GLY A 142 1.21 15.71 24.86
N TYR A 143 1.04 14.69 24.01
CA TYR A 143 0.54 14.86 22.63
C TYR A 143 -0.94 14.49 22.47
N ILE A 144 -1.65 14.19 23.57
CA ILE A 144 -3.05 13.79 23.51
C ILE A 144 -3.93 15.00 23.77
N GLU A 145 -4.59 15.49 22.72
CA GLU A 145 -5.47 16.67 22.78
C GLU A 145 -6.95 16.25 22.71
N ALA A 146 -7.81 16.88 23.52
CA ALA A 146 -9.24 16.62 23.47
C ALA A 146 -9.89 17.30 22.25
N ILE A 147 -10.78 16.58 21.56
CA ILE A 147 -11.58 17.14 20.47
C ILE A 147 -12.78 17.90 21.09
N GLN A 148 -13.12 19.08 20.57
CA GLN A 148 -14.02 20.07 21.20
C GLN A 148 -15.39 19.55 21.71
N TRP A 149 -15.86 20.26 22.74
CA TRP A 149 -17.14 20.26 23.46
C TRP A 149 -17.42 19.17 24.50
N ASN A 150 -16.80 18.00 24.44
CA ASN A 150 -16.84 17.08 25.58
C ASN A 150 -15.64 16.13 25.48
N SER A 151 -14.84 16.02 26.55
CA SER A 151 -13.59 15.25 26.65
C SER A 151 -13.70 13.73 26.44
N TYR A 152 -14.68 13.24 25.68
CA TYR A 152 -14.94 11.83 25.38
C TYR A 152 -14.07 11.28 24.24
N SER A 153 -13.38 12.14 23.50
CA SER A 153 -12.46 11.74 22.42
C SER A 153 -11.22 12.60 22.43
N CYS A 154 -10.07 11.96 22.35
CA CYS A 154 -8.78 12.60 22.17
C CYS A 154 -8.18 12.26 20.80
N ILE A 155 -7.32 13.14 20.31
CA ILE A 155 -6.49 12.96 19.14
C ILE A 155 -5.02 13.01 19.58
N SER A 156 -4.19 12.15 18.99
CA SER A 156 -2.74 12.29 19.15
C SER A 156 -2.23 13.32 18.13
N THR A 157 -1.50 14.32 18.60
CA THR A 157 -0.75 15.29 17.80
C THR A 157 0.73 14.92 17.70
N SER A 158 1.11 13.71 18.13
CA SER A 158 2.48 13.22 17.99
C SER A 158 2.89 13.17 16.52
N VAL A 159 4.10 13.65 16.25
CA VAL A 159 4.62 13.65 14.88
C VAL A 159 5.06 12.23 14.53
N VAL A 160 4.44 11.64 13.51
CA VAL A 160 4.87 10.36 12.96
C VAL A 160 6.24 10.54 12.30
N LYS A 161 7.29 10.02 12.94
CA LYS A 161 8.66 10.06 12.43
C LYS A 161 9.16 8.65 12.14
N TYR A 162 10.02 8.53 11.13
CA TYR A 162 10.78 7.31 10.93
C TYR A 162 11.74 7.12 12.12
N ASN A 163 11.98 5.87 12.54
CA ASN A 163 12.90 5.60 13.63
C ASN A 163 14.34 5.51 13.06
N PRO A 164 15.29 6.36 13.50
CA PRO A 164 16.65 6.39 12.98
C PRO A 164 17.47 5.13 13.30
N GLU A 165 17.04 4.30 14.26
CA GLU A 165 17.67 2.99 14.49
C GLU A 165 17.49 2.04 13.29
N TRP A 166 16.52 2.30 12.39
CA TRP A 166 16.33 1.52 11.16
C TRP A 166 17.59 1.53 10.30
N SER A 167 18.20 2.70 10.09
CA SER A 167 19.42 2.82 9.28
C SER A 167 20.65 2.20 9.93
N LYS A 168 20.62 1.89 11.23
CA LYS A 168 21.73 1.23 11.93
C LYS A 168 21.72 -0.29 11.76
N ARG A 169 20.54 -0.90 11.53
CA ARG A 169 20.43 -2.35 11.29
C ARG A 169 20.92 -2.75 9.91
N VAL A 170 20.72 -1.87 8.92
CA VAL A 170 21.20 -2.05 7.55
C VAL A 170 21.83 -0.74 7.10
N SER A 171 23.16 -0.67 7.16
CA SER A 171 23.91 0.50 6.71
C SER A 171 23.64 0.77 5.23
N GLY A 172 23.04 1.92 4.91
CA GLY A 172 22.70 2.31 3.54
C GLY A 172 21.51 1.56 2.93
N GLY A 173 20.75 0.81 3.73
CA GLY A 173 19.54 0.11 3.27
C GLY A 173 18.35 1.03 3.04
N VAL A 174 17.46 0.63 2.13
CA VAL A 174 16.17 1.28 1.90
C VAL A 174 15.06 0.37 2.43
N PHE A 175 14.05 0.98 3.06
CA PHE A 175 12.88 0.26 3.57
C PHE A 175 11.68 0.51 2.66
N ILE A 176 10.89 -0.54 2.46
CA ILE A 176 9.64 -0.47 1.71
C ILE A 176 8.48 -0.83 2.62
N VAL A 177 7.35 -0.18 2.42
CA VAL A 177 6.12 -0.51 3.12
C VAL A 177 5.44 -1.66 2.39
N THR A 178 5.08 -2.71 3.12
CA THR A 178 4.41 -3.91 2.57
C THR A 178 3.06 -4.18 3.23
N GLY A 179 2.64 -3.33 4.17
CA GLY A 179 1.36 -3.45 4.85
C GLY A 179 1.06 -2.24 5.70
N ALA A 180 -0.20 -2.16 6.15
CA ALA A 180 -0.69 -1.09 7.01
C ALA A 180 -1.82 -1.60 7.92
N GLN A 181 -2.04 -0.88 9.01
CA GLN A 181 -3.08 -1.12 10.00
C GLN A 181 -3.54 0.24 10.54
N LEU A 182 -4.82 0.32 10.95
CA LEU A 182 -5.36 1.46 11.70
C LEU A 182 -5.25 1.25 13.19
#